data_AF-A0A8H3H663-F1
#
_entry.id   AF-A0A8H3H663-F1
#
_cell.length_a   1.000
_cell.length_b   1.000
_cell.length_c   1.000
_cell.angle_alpha   90.00
_cell.angle_beta   90.00
_cell.angle_gamma   90.00
#
_symmetry.space_group_name_H-M   'P 1'
#
loop_
_entity.id
_entity.type
_entity.pdbx_description
1 polymer ?
#
loop_
_entity_poly.entity_id
_entity_poly.type
_entity_poly.pdbx_seq_one_letter_code
_entity_poly.pdbx_strand_id
1 'polypeptide(L)'
;MATKQAVGKFADHTKYHLAPKGFWKKFRDAVVVNPEISSGIPLVTSNRYPQPASRPEIYSTPASKASDPAQNPYWKRDARRQYPQLSVVTQSHLSQVLLGAPAAEAVAAPADDKASVPAKASPPAPVELTEAIAKVASSSKAFSATNLPPAPPFKKWAPKKQEDAPHDPTAYWPMSLYGGAA
;
A
#
# COMPACT_ATOMS: atom_id res chain seq x y z
N MET A 1 -10.74 36.01 -0.01
CA MET A 1 -9.81 35.96 1.15
C MET A 1 -10.02 34.63 1.86
N ALA A 2 -9.31 33.58 1.44
CA ALA A 2 -9.46 32.25 2.00
C ALA A 2 -8.59 32.14 3.25
N THR A 3 -9.22 32.07 4.43
CA THR A 3 -8.55 31.78 5.70
C THR A 3 -8.07 30.33 5.68
N LYS A 4 -6.80 30.12 5.30
CA LYS A 4 -6.07 28.89 5.62
C LYS A 4 -5.89 28.81 7.13
N GLN A 5 -6.88 28.30 7.85
CA GLN A 5 -6.70 27.77 9.19
C GLN A 5 -7.20 26.33 9.20
N ALA A 6 -6.22 25.41 9.24
CA ALA A 6 -6.26 24.11 9.91
C ALA A 6 -5.21 23.17 9.28
N VAL A 7 -3.93 23.58 9.31
CA VAL A 7 -2.90 22.57 9.54
C VAL A 7 -3.02 22.26 11.03
N GLY A 8 -3.83 21.25 11.36
CA GLY A 8 -3.95 20.75 12.71
C GLY A 8 -2.55 20.44 13.23
N LYS A 9 -2.12 21.22 14.22
CA LYS A 9 -0.87 21.14 14.95
C LYS A 9 -0.29 19.73 14.94
N PHE A 10 0.68 19.52 14.06
CA PHE A 10 1.76 18.56 14.24
C PHE A 10 2.25 18.72 15.69
N ALA A 11 2.59 17.64 16.40
CA ALA A 11 2.99 17.69 17.81
C ALA A 11 3.84 18.94 18.09
N ASP A 12 3.23 19.97 18.71
CA ASP A 12 3.88 21.25 18.94
C ASP A 12 5.08 20.93 19.84
N HIS A 13 6.29 20.87 19.26
CA HIS A 13 7.54 20.67 19.98
C HIS A 13 7.72 21.75 21.07
N THR A 14 6.96 22.83 20.94
CA THR A 14 6.84 24.01 21.78
C THR A 14 5.86 23.84 22.95
N LYS A 15 5.08 22.75 23.03
CA LYS A 15 4.03 22.59 24.07
C LYS A 15 4.50 21.85 25.33
N TYR A 16 5.31 20.81 25.19
CA TYR A 16 5.69 19.92 26.30
C TYR A 16 7.18 20.03 26.66
N HIS A 17 7.67 21.26 26.83
CA HIS A 17 9.04 21.53 27.24
C HIS A 17 9.12 22.42 28.48
N LEU A 18 10.27 22.39 29.16
CA LEU A 18 10.56 23.24 30.30
C LEU A 18 10.75 24.69 29.83
N ALA A 19 9.80 25.56 30.13
CA ALA A 19 9.87 26.98 29.83
C ALA A 19 10.16 27.81 31.11
N PRO A 20 10.95 28.89 31.00
CA PRO A 20 11.13 29.83 32.11
C PRO A 20 9.79 30.50 32.46
N LYS A 21 9.64 30.91 33.72
CA LYS A 21 8.47 31.62 34.25
C LYS A 21 8.87 32.97 34.84
N GLY A 22 7.89 33.88 34.96
CA GLY A 22 8.10 35.19 35.57
C GLY A 22 9.02 36.10 34.75
N PHE A 23 9.96 36.76 35.43
CA PHE A 23 10.90 37.70 34.80
C PHE A 23 11.70 37.07 33.65
N TRP A 24 12.27 35.89 33.87
CA TRP A 24 13.10 35.19 32.88
C TRP A 24 12.36 34.82 31.60
N LYS A 25 11.03 34.63 31.67
CA LYS A 25 10.21 34.42 30.48
C LYS A 25 10.16 35.68 29.62
N LYS A 26 9.86 36.83 30.24
CA LYS A 26 9.78 38.12 29.54
C LYS A 26 11.11 38.52 28.91
N PHE A 27 12.22 38.25 29.62
CA PHE A 27 13.57 38.48 29.10
C PHE A 27 13.85 37.59 27.88
N ARG A 28 13.60 36.28 27.98
CA ARG A 28 13.79 35.35 26.86
C ARG A 28 12.97 35.75 25.65
N ASP A 29 11.69 36.03 25.86
CA ASP A 29 10.76 36.35 24.77
C ASP A 29 11.13 37.67 24.06
N ALA A 30 11.89 38.57 24.70
CA ALA A 30 12.40 39.80 24.10
C ALA A 30 13.76 39.65 23.38
N VAL A 31 14.58 38.66 23.77
CA VAL A 31 15.96 38.49 23.28
C VAL A 31 16.08 37.39 22.21
N VAL A 32 15.21 36.38 22.25
CA VAL A 32 15.26 35.25 21.32
C VAL A 32 14.65 35.61 19.96
N VAL A 33 15.29 35.18 18.88
CA VAL A 33 14.86 35.43 17.48
C VAL A 33 13.46 34.91 17.20
N ASN A 34 13.12 33.72 17.72
CA ASN A 34 11.77 33.16 17.64
C ASN A 34 11.28 32.77 19.05
N PRO A 35 10.36 33.55 19.67
CA PRO A 35 9.87 33.27 21.01
C PRO A 35 9.00 32.01 21.09
N GLU A 36 8.51 31.50 19.96
CA GLU A 36 7.73 30.27 19.90
C GLU A 36 8.60 29.01 20.01
N ILE A 37 9.94 29.12 19.87
CA ILE A 37 10.83 27.96 19.87
C ILE A 37 10.86 27.23 21.23
N SER A 38 10.96 25.90 21.15
CA SER A 38 11.11 25.02 22.32
C SER A 38 12.50 25.08 22.94
N SER A 39 12.60 24.88 24.25
CA SER A 39 13.88 24.65 24.93
C SER A 39 14.46 23.25 24.70
N GLY A 40 13.68 22.33 24.13
CA GLY A 40 14.10 20.95 23.87
C GLY A 40 14.19 20.05 25.11
N ILE A 41 13.92 20.60 26.31
CA ILE A 41 13.94 19.83 27.56
C ILE A 41 12.51 19.35 27.87
N PRO A 42 12.22 18.04 27.86
CA PRO A 42 10.88 17.54 28.10
C PRO A 42 10.45 17.75 29.57
N LEU A 43 9.15 17.96 29.79
CA LEU A 43 8.59 18.06 31.14
C LEU A 43 8.62 16.70 31.85
N VAL A 44 9.29 16.62 33.01
CA VAL A 44 9.43 15.38 33.81
C VAL A 44 8.07 14.79 34.24
N THR A 45 7.07 15.63 34.46
CA THR A 45 5.72 15.23 34.88
C THR A 45 4.86 14.67 33.74
N SER A 46 5.23 14.90 32.49
CA SER A 46 4.46 14.47 31.31
C SER A 46 5.21 13.44 30.47
N ASN A 47 6.52 13.54 30.42
CA ASN A 47 7.36 12.61 29.68
C ASN A 47 7.64 11.37 30.52
N ARG A 48 7.18 10.20 30.05
CA ARG A 48 7.44 8.89 30.69
C ARG A 48 6.96 8.83 32.16
N TYR A 49 5.88 9.54 32.47
CA TYR A 49 5.25 9.53 33.79
C TYR A 49 3.75 9.20 33.67
N PRO A 50 3.24 8.19 34.40
CA PRO A 50 3.96 7.28 35.28
C PRO A 50 4.94 6.37 34.50
N GLN A 51 5.92 5.82 35.22
CA GLN A 51 6.90 4.89 34.64
C GLN A 51 6.20 3.70 33.98
N PRO A 52 6.74 3.13 32.88
CA PRO A 52 6.06 2.08 32.11
C PRO A 52 5.57 0.89 32.93
N ALA A 53 6.29 0.50 33.99
CA ALA A 53 5.94 -0.62 34.87
C ALA A 53 4.97 -0.26 36.02
N SER A 54 4.54 1.00 36.14
CA SER A 54 3.60 1.47 37.17
C SER A 54 2.40 2.19 36.56
N ARG A 55 2.05 1.82 35.33
CA ARG A 55 0.83 2.28 34.67
C ARG A 55 -0.38 1.67 35.40
N PRO A 56 -1.40 2.46 35.76
CA PRO A 56 -2.62 1.94 36.38
C PRO A 56 -3.53 1.22 35.38
N GLU A 57 -3.28 1.40 34.08
CA GLU A 57 -4.03 0.78 32.99
C GLU A 57 -3.81 -0.73 33.00
N ILE A 58 -4.89 -1.51 33.09
CA ILE A 58 -4.84 -2.96 32.93
C ILE A 58 -4.82 -3.27 31.44
N TYR A 59 -3.75 -3.91 30.98
CA TYR A 59 -3.67 -4.35 29.59
C TYR A 59 -4.72 -5.44 29.33
N SER A 60 -5.58 -5.19 28.34
CA SER A 60 -6.45 -6.19 27.75
C SER A 60 -6.10 -6.32 26.28
N THR A 61 -5.97 -7.54 25.79
CA THR A 61 -5.71 -7.78 24.37
C THR A 61 -6.92 -7.31 23.55
N PRO A 62 -6.75 -6.47 22.53
CA PRO A 62 -7.87 -6.01 21.73
C PRO A 62 -8.53 -7.20 21.03
N ALA A 63 -9.84 -7.34 21.21
CA ALA A 63 -10.60 -8.40 20.56
C ALA A 63 -10.60 -8.18 19.04
N SER A 64 -10.24 -9.22 18.30
CA SER A 64 -10.38 -9.26 16.84
C SER A 64 -11.47 -10.25 16.46
N LYS A 65 -11.85 -10.32 15.18
CA LYS A 65 -12.74 -11.39 14.70
C LYS A 65 -12.20 -12.79 14.97
N ALA A 66 -10.88 -12.92 15.16
CA ALA A 66 -10.25 -14.19 15.51
C ALA A 66 -10.37 -14.56 17.01
N SER A 67 -10.97 -13.69 17.85
CA SER A 67 -11.18 -13.93 19.28
C SER A 67 -12.56 -14.54 19.60
N ASP A 68 -13.44 -14.72 18.62
CA ASP A 68 -14.76 -15.34 18.83
C ASP A 68 -14.60 -16.81 19.25
N PRO A 69 -15.19 -17.26 20.38
CA PRO A 69 -15.12 -18.64 20.84
C PRO A 69 -16.07 -19.61 20.11
N ALA A 70 -17.14 -19.13 19.45
CA ALA A 70 -18.20 -20.00 18.94
C ALA A 70 -18.09 -20.27 17.43
N GLN A 71 -18.00 -19.24 16.58
CA GLN A 71 -18.11 -19.38 15.12
C GLN A 71 -16.77 -19.19 14.41
N ASN A 72 -15.70 -19.66 15.03
CA ASN A 72 -14.34 -19.37 14.61
C ASN A 72 -13.53 -20.67 14.52
N PRO A 73 -13.70 -21.48 13.45
CA PRO A 73 -12.82 -22.60 13.15
C PRO A 73 -11.51 -22.16 12.49
N TYR A 74 -10.37 -22.73 12.91
CA TYR A 74 -9.03 -22.28 12.47
C TYR A 74 -8.80 -22.42 10.95
N TRP A 75 -9.31 -23.49 10.33
CA TRP A 75 -9.11 -23.75 8.90
C TRP A 75 -9.73 -22.68 7.98
N LYS A 76 -10.76 -21.94 8.41
CA LYS A 76 -11.35 -20.83 7.65
C LYS A 76 -10.49 -19.56 7.69
N ARG A 77 -9.65 -19.39 8.71
CA ARG A 77 -8.76 -18.23 8.87
C ARG A 77 -7.31 -18.52 8.50
N ASP A 78 -7.00 -19.76 8.10
CA ASP A 78 -5.63 -20.19 7.84
C ASP A 78 -5.14 -19.68 6.48
N ALA A 79 -4.73 -18.41 6.45
CA ALA A 79 -4.14 -17.76 5.28
C ALA A 79 -2.79 -18.40 4.88
N ARG A 80 -2.11 -19.08 5.80
CA ARG A 80 -0.81 -19.73 5.51
C ARG A 80 -0.97 -20.93 4.57
N ARG A 81 -2.09 -21.67 4.69
CA ARG A 81 -2.38 -22.81 3.80
C ARG A 81 -3.14 -22.40 2.54
N GLN A 82 -3.80 -21.24 2.56
CA GLN A 82 -4.50 -20.66 1.41
C GLN A 82 -3.62 -19.70 0.62
N TYR A 83 -2.35 -20.07 0.39
CA TYR A 83 -1.45 -19.25 -0.41
C TYR A 83 -1.78 -19.38 -1.90
N PRO A 84 -1.67 -18.32 -2.70
CA PRO A 84 -1.83 -18.41 -4.15
C PRO A 84 -0.69 -19.25 -4.74
N GLN A 85 -1.05 -20.22 -5.58
CA GLN A 85 -0.06 -21.06 -6.27
C GLN A 85 0.62 -20.27 -7.39
N LEU A 86 1.92 -20.53 -7.60
CA LEU A 86 2.68 -19.94 -8.69
C LEU A 86 2.30 -20.63 -10.00
N SER A 87 1.77 -19.87 -10.96
CA SER A 87 1.50 -20.35 -12.31
C SER A 87 2.74 -20.18 -13.21
N VAL A 88 3.18 -21.28 -13.83
CA VAL A 88 4.28 -21.27 -14.81
C VAL A 88 3.68 -21.53 -16.20
N VAL A 89 3.95 -20.63 -17.16
CA VAL A 89 3.50 -20.77 -18.55
C VAL A 89 4.71 -21.12 -19.42
N THR A 90 4.72 -22.32 -19.98
CA THR A 90 5.70 -22.74 -20.98
C THR A 90 5.26 -22.35 -22.39
N GLN A 91 6.20 -22.33 -23.34
CA GLN A 91 5.92 -22.05 -24.75
C GLN A 91 4.86 -23.00 -25.35
N SER A 92 4.93 -24.29 -25.01
CA SER A 92 3.96 -25.31 -25.43
C SER A 92 2.58 -25.12 -24.81
N HIS A 93 2.52 -24.71 -23.53
CA HIS A 93 1.26 -24.40 -22.87
C HIS A 93 0.61 -23.14 -23.48
N LEU A 94 1.41 -22.12 -23.79
CA LEU A 94 0.96 -20.89 -24.43
C LEU A 94 0.42 -21.15 -25.84
N SER A 95 1.10 -21.96 -26.66
CA SER A 95 0.63 -22.28 -28.02
C SER A 95 -0.70 -23.04 -28.02
N GLN A 96 -0.92 -23.92 -27.04
CA GLN A 96 -2.20 -24.61 -26.84
C GLN A 96 -3.32 -23.64 -26.42
N VAL A 97 -3.05 -22.72 -25.49
CA VAL A 97 -4.02 -21.68 -25.08
C VAL A 97 -4.39 -20.77 -26.25
N LEU A 98 -3.42 -20.40 -27.09
CA LEU A 98 -3.65 -19.55 -28.27
C LEU A 98 -4.53 -20.22 -29.32
N LEU A 99 -4.34 -21.51 -29.58
CA LEU A 99 -5.09 -22.26 -30.60
C LEU A 99 -6.50 -22.70 -30.16
N GLY A 100 -6.95 -22.28 -28.97
CA GLY A 100 -8.31 -22.50 -28.52
C GLY A 100 -8.50 -23.70 -27.60
N ALA A 101 -7.49 -24.09 -26.81
CA ALA A 101 -7.79 -24.79 -25.56
C ALA A 101 -8.83 -23.93 -24.81
N PRO A 102 -10.04 -24.46 -24.53
CA PRO A 102 -11.15 -23.66 -24.09
C PRO A 102 -10.78 -22.88 -22.84
N ALA A 103 -11.14 -21.60 -22.84
CA ALA A 103 -11.19 -20.78 -21.66
C ALA A 103 -11.89 -21.58 -20.56
N ALA A 104 -11.10 -22.02 -19.56
CA ALA A 104 -11.52 -22.74 -18.36
C ALA A 104 -12.97 -23.26 -18.46
N GLU A 105 -13.18 -24.41 -19.11
CA GLU A 105 -14.43 -25.15 -18.89
C GLU A 105 -14.58 -25.26 -17.37
N ALA A 106 -15.64 -24.65 -16.84
CA ALA A 106 -15.96 -24.74 -15.44
C ALA A 106 -15.99 -26.23 -15.10
N VAL A 107 -15.03 -26.67 -14.28
CA VAL A 107 -14.96 -28.05 -13.81
C VAL A 107 -16.33 -28.37 -13.21
N ALA A 108 -17.12 -29.20 -13.89
CA ALA A 108 -18.41 -29.62 -13.39
C ALA A 108 -18.21 -30.30 -12.03
N ALA A 109 -19.10 -30.02 -11.08
CA ALA A 109 -19.06 -30.65 -9.76
C ALA A 109 -19.03 -32.18 -9.92
N PRO A 110 -18.19 -32.90 -9.15
CA PRO A 110 -18.06 -34.35 -9.30
C PRO A 110 -19.39 -35.03 -9.01
N ALA A 111 -19.88 -35.84 -9.95
CA ALA A 111 -20.90 -36.85 -9.68
C ALA A 111 -20.22 -38.07 -9.05
N ASP A 112 -20.85 -38.64 -8.02
CA ASP A 112 -20.27 -39.59 -7.04
C ASP A 112 -19.77 -40.94 -7.59
N ASP A 113 -19.81 -41.20 -8.89
CA ASP A 113 -19.37 -42.48 -9.44
C ASP A 113 -18.40 -42.29 -10.60
N LYS A 114 -17.16 -42.76 -10.37
CA LYS A 114 -15.97 -42.83 -11.25
C LYS A 114 -14.93 -41.75 -11.01
N ALA A 115 -14.07 -42.05 -10.04
CA ALA A 115 -12.70 -41.54 -9.97
C ALA A 115 -11.87 -42.03 -11.17
N SER A 116 -12.12 -41.47 -12.36
CA SER A 116 -11.10 -41.42 -13.40
C SER A 116 -10.50 -40.03 -13.35
N VAL A 117 -9.24 -39.93 -12.94
CA VAL A 117 -8.40 -38.76 -13.25
C VAL A 117 -8.56 -38.53 -14.76
N PRO A 118 -9.02 -37.36 -15.25
CA PRO A 118 -9.02 -37.12 -16.68
C PRO A 118 -7.58 -37.29 -17.13
N ALA A 119 -7.32 -38.36 -17.88
CA ALA A 119 -6.03 -38.60 -18.47
C ALA A 119 -5.67 -37.32 -19.21
N LYS A 120 -4.50 -36.75 -18.91
CA LYS A 120 -3.95 -35.60 -19.64
C LYS A 120 -4.08 -35.97 -21.11
N ALA A 121 -5.01 -35.30 -21.81
CA ALA A 121 -5.18 -35.50 -23.24
C ALA A 121 -3.78 -35.42 -23.85
N SER A 122 -3.38 -36.49 -24.53
CA SER A 122 -2.07 -36.57 -25.17
C SER A 122 -1.81 -35.22 -25.85
N PRO A 123 -0.71 -34.52 -25.53
CA PRO A 123 -0.46 -33.21 -26.11
C PRO A 123 -0.59 -33.35 -27.63
N PRO A 124 -1.49 -32.61 -28.30
CA PRO A 124 -1.39 -32.48 -29.74
C PRO A 124 0.04 -32.05 -30.04
N ALA A 125 0.64 -32.64 -31.08
CA ALA A 125 2.04 -32.46 -31.48
C ALA A 125 2.51 -31.02 -31.22
N PRO A 126 3.74 -30.80 -30.71
CA PRO A 126 4.20 -29.48 -30.30
C PRO A 126 4.08 -28.52 -31.48
N VAL A 127 3.01 -27.74 -31.49
CA VAL A 127 2.86 -26.68 -32.47
C VAL A 127 3.84 -25.60 -32.02
N GLU A 128 4.80 -25.32 -32.88
CA GLU A 128 5.74 -24.24 -32.67
C GLU A 128 4.96 -22.95 -32.38
N LEU A 129 5.39 -22.20 -31.36
CA LEU A 129 4.69 -20.99 -30.92
C LEU A 129 4.51 -20.00 -32.08
N THR A 130 5.47 -19.95 -32.98
CA THR A 130 5.43 -19.09 -34.18
C THR A 130 4.26 -19.43 -35.09
N GLU A 131 4.00 -20.71 -35.36
CA GLU A 131 2.87 -21.15 -36.17
C GLU A 131 1.53 -20.89 -35.49
N ALA A 132 1.48 -21.08 -34.17
CA ALA A 132 0.29 -20.77 -33.38
C ALA A 132 -0.04 -19.28 -33.41
N ILE A 133 0.96 -18.41 -33.26
CA ILE A 133 0.80 -16.95 -33.37
C ILE A 133 0.33 -16.56 -34.77
N ALA A 134 0.92 -17.13 -35.83
CA ALA A 134 0.52 -16.86 -37.21
C ALA A 134 -0.96 -17.21 -37.47
N LYS A 135 -1.44 -18.33 -36.90
CA LYS A 135 -2.85 -18.77 -36.99
C LYS A 135 -3.80 -17.90 -36.15
N VAL A 136 -3.37 -17.38 -35.00
CA VAL A 136 -4.21 -16.50 -34.16
C VAL A 136 -4.26 -15.08 -34.72
N ALA A 137 -3.18 -14.60 -35.30
CA ALA A 137 -3.12 -13.30 -35.96
C ALA A 137 -4.16 -13.20 -37.11
N SER A 138 -4.47 -14.32 -37.77
CA SER A 138 -5.46 -14.38 -38.84
C SER A 138 -6.90 -14.66 -38.38
N SER A 139 -7.11 -15.24 -37.19
CA SER A 139 -8.42 -15.75 -36.74
C SER A 139 -9.11 -14.92 -35.64
N SER A 140 -8.46 -13.89 -35.11
CA SER A 140 -8.99 -12.85 -34.21
C SER A 140 -9.37 -13.30 -32.78
N LYS A 141 -8.66 -12.70 -31.79
CA LYS A 141 -9.02 -12.47 -30.36
C LYS A 141 -7.80 -12.13 -29.47
N ALA A 142 -6.57 -12.18 -30.00
CA ALA A 142 -5.36 -11.86 -29.22
C ALA A 142 -5.22 -10.36 -28.87
N PHE A 143 -5.86 -9.47 -29.62
CA PHE A 143 -5.73 -8.03 -29.44
C PHE A 143 -6.98 -7.40 -28.82
N SER A 144 -6.78 -6.30 -28.10
CA SER A 144 -7.87 -5.43 -27.65
C SER A 144 -8.56 -4.76 -28.84
N ALA A 145 -9.77 -4.24 -28.67
CA ALA A 145 -10.51 -3.55 -29.75
C ALA A 145 -9.71 -2.41 -30.41
N THR A 146 -8.79 -1.78 -29.65
CA THR A 146 -7.91 -0.70 -30.11
C THR A 146 -6.59 -1.19 -30.70
N ASN A 147 -6.31 -2.50 -30.69
CA ASN A 147 -5.05 -3.13 -31.11
C ASN A 147 -3.78 -2.55 -30.46
N LEU A 148 -3.93 -1.88 -29.31
CA LEU A 148 -2.81 -1.38 -28.53
C LEU A 148 -2.32 -2.48 -27.57
N PRO A 149 -1.00 -2.58 -27.32
CA PRO A 149 -0.48 -3.47 -26.30
C PRO A 149 -1.01 -3.07 -24.92
N PRO A 150 -1.24 -4.03 -24.00
CA PRO A 150 -1.71 -3.73 -22.66
C PRO A 150 -0.67 -2.88 -21.90
N ALA A 151 -1.12 -1.78 -21.29
CA ALA A 151 -0.29 -0.96 -20.42
C ALA A 151 -0.14 -1.64 -19.05
N PRO A 152 1.02 -1.50 -18.39
CA PRO A 152 1.21 -2.08 -17.07
C PRO A 152 0.34 -1.37 -16.01
N PRO A 153 -0.25 -2.10 -15.05
CA PRO A 153 -1.19 -1.55 -14.06
C PRO A 153 -0.44 -0.85 -12.91
N PHE A 154 0.16 0.31 -13.18
CA PHE A 154 0.82 1.12 -12.14
C PHE A 154 0.02 2.36 -11.78
N LYS A 155 0.05 2.73 -10.48
CA LYS A 155 -0.48 4.01 -10.02
C LYS A 155 0.38 5.14 -10.58
N LYS A 156 -0.22 6.02 -11.39
CA LYS A 156 0.48 7.19 -11.92
C LYS A 156 0.75 8.19 -10.80
N TRP A 157 1.97 8.73 -10.75
CA TRP A 157 2.30 9.81 -9.83
C TRP A 157 1.59 11.10 -10.26
N ALA A 158 0.92 11.76 -9.31
CA ALA A 158 0.23 13.02 -9.52
C ALA A 158 0.97 14.13 -8.75
N PRO A 159 1.80 14.95 -9.43
CA PRO A 159 2.57 15.99 -8.77
C PRO A 159 1.65 17.10 -8.25
N LYS A 160 1.78 17.46 -6.98
CA LYS A 160 1.16 18.66 -6.39
C LYS A 160 2.24 19.68 -6.08
N LYS A 161 2.03 20.93 -6.46
CA LYS A 161 2.94 22.03 -6.14
C LYS A 161 2.99 22.20 -4.61
N GLN A 162 4.19 22.16 -4.04
CA GLN A 162 4.46 22.40 -2.63
C GLN A 162 4.95 23.83 -2.41
N GLU A 163 5.08 24.22 -1.14
CA GLU A 163 5.77 25.47 -0.78
C GLU A 163 7.23 25.37 -1.23
N ASP A 164 7.73 26.44 -1.84
CA ASP A 164 9.10 26.49 -2.33
C ASP A 164 10.07 26.41 -1.15
N ALA A 165 11.28 25.87 -1.39
CA ALA A 165 12.30 25.78 -0.35
C ALA A 165 12.57 27.17 0.25
N PRO A 166 12.94 27.27 1.54
CA PRO A 166 13.27 28.55 2.15
C PRO A 166 14.35 29.27 1.32
N HIS A 167 13.98 30.41 0.76
CA HIS A 167 14.86 31.27 -0.04
C HIS A 167 14.63 32.73 0.32
N ASP A 168 15.63 33.57 0.02
CA ASP A 168 15.50 35.01 0.16
C ASP A 168 14.40 35.52 -0.80
N PRO A 169 13.43 36.33 -0.33
CA PRO A 169 12.35 36.86 -1.17
C PRO A 169 12.82 37.65 -2.40
N THR A 170 14.05 38.19 -2.36
CA THR A 170 14.63 38.97 -3.45
C THR A 170 15.54 38.16 -4.36
N ALA A 171 15.83 36.91 -4.01
CA ALA A 171 16.65 36.04 -4.83
C ALA A 171 15.83 35.44 -5.98
N TYR A 172 16.43 35.43 -7.17
CA TYR A 172 15.87 34.71 -8.31
C TYR A 172 15.89 33.20 -8.03
N TRP A 173 14.72 32.59 -7.89
CA TRP A 173 14.56 31.17 -7.58
C TRP A 173 13.71 30.43 -8.63
N PRO A 174 14.33 29.81 -9.65
CA PRO A 174 13.60 29.16 -10.74
C PRO A 174 13.11 27.74 -10.42
N MET A 175 13.32 27.22 -9.21
CA MET A 175 12.97 25.85 -8.86
C MET A 175 11.57 25.77 -8.23
N SER A 176 10.64 25.07 -8.88
CA SER A 176 9.32 24.74 -8.32
C SER A 176 9.32 23.34 -7.72
N LEU A 177 8.91 23.22 -6.46
CA LEU A 177 8.81 21.93 -5.78
C LEU A 177 7.47 21.24 -6.06
N TYR A 178 7.54 19.99 -6.54
CA TYR A 178 6.39 19.12 -6.73
C TYR A 178 6.54 17.85 -5.89
N GLY A 179 5.60 17.61 -5.00
CA GLY A 179 5.56 16.44 -4.14
C GLY A 179 4.37 15.54 -4.43
N GLY A 180 4.40 14.31 -3.92
CA GLY A 180 3.22 13.44 -3.85
C GLY A 180 2.25 13.95 -2.77
N ALA A 181 0.95 13.82 -3.02
CA ALA A 181 -0.01 13.90 -1.93
C ALA A 181 0.23 12.71 -0.99
N ALA A 182 0.63 12.99 0.25
CA ALA A 182 0.51 12.03 1.34
C ALA A 182 -0.97 11.64 1.55
#